data_AF-A0A317ML85-F1
#
_entry.id   AF-A0A317ML85-F1
#
_cell.length_a   1.000
_cell.length_b   1.000
_cell.length_c   1.000
_cell.angle_alpha   90.00
_cell.angle_beta   90.00
_cell.angle_gamma   90.00
#
_symmetry.space_group_name_H-M   'P 1'
#
loop_
_entity.id
_entity.type
_entity.pdbx_description
1 polymer ?
#
loop_
_entity_poly.entity_id
_entity_poly.type
_entity_poly.pdbx_seq_one_letter_code
_entity_poly.pdbx_strand_id
1 'polypeptide(L)'
;MAIIDLTISALKKLNPPSLNNTYYVTDNGRESEWKCTSLTGNPPGENTTDNILIGDHGAKFVRIYSGGVNILWFKTTRNTWTDAIQKAVNVSDEIYFPYGTYQVSRTITISGNKRLFGSGTITREKTANGFFEFLKITGSDTNVKIEGLTFYEDINPDIAEDDFFTVNFGSDSITYETTR
;
A
#
# COMPACT_ATOMS: atom_id res chain seq x y z
N MET A 1 5.70 -30.25 7.12
CA MET A 1 5.34 -28.81 7.05
C MET A 1 3.88 -28.75 6.65
N ALA A 2 3.03 -28.09 7.43
CA ALA A 2 1.62 -27.92 7.11
C ALA A 2 1.33 -26.44 6.78
N ILE A 3 0.39 -26.21 5.87
CA ILE A 3 -0.23 -24.91 5.63
C ILE A 3 -1.52 -24.87 6.43
N ILE A 4 -1.74 -23.79 7.19
CA ILE A 4 -2.94 -23.61 8.01
C ILE A 4 -3.65 -22.33 7.56
N ASP A 5 -4.89 -22.48 7.10
CA ASP A 5 -5.73 -21.37 6.64
C ASP A 5 -6.43 -20.69 7.83
N LEU A 6 -6.31 -19.37 7.93
CA LEU A 6 -6.86 -18.59 9.04
C LEU A 6 -7.00 -17.10 8.67
N THR A 7 -7.70 -16.33 9.50
CA THR A 7 -7.73 -14.86 9.35
C THR A 7 -6.52 -14.21 10.06
N ILE A 8 -6.15 -12.97 9.73
CA ILE A 8 -5.15 -12.17 10.47
C ILE A 8 -5.50 -12.11 11.94
N SER A 9 -6.78 -11.95 12.27
CA SER A 9 -7.25 -11.92 13.66
C SER A 9 -6.97 -13.24 14.38
N ALA A 10 -7.19 -14.38 13.71
CA ALA A 10 -6.85 -15.69 14.25
C ALA A 10 -5.32 -15.90 14.33
N LEU A 11 -4.55 -15.43 13.34
CA LEU A 11 -3.08 -15.51 13.34
C LEU A 11 -2.50 -14.85 14.60
N LYS A 12 -3.00 -13.67 14.94
CA LYS A 12 -2.57 -12.91 16.11
C LYS A 12 -2.83 -13.65 17.43
N LYS A 13 -3.90 -14.44 17.50
CA LYS A 13 -4.33 -15.14 18.70
C LYS A 13 -3.66 -16.50 18.91
N LEU A 14 -2.84 -16.97 17.97
CA LEU A 14 -2.14 -18.25 18.12
C LEU A 14 -1.22 -18.23 19.35
N ASN A 15 -1.27 -19.30 20.14
CA ASN A 15 -0.47 -19.44 21.35
C ASN A 15 -0.20 -20.90 21.74
N PRO A 16 1.06 -21.38 21.69
CA PRO A 16 2.12 -20.84 20.86
C PRO A 16 1.84 -21.19 19.38
N PRO A 17 2.15 -20.30 18.42
CA PRO A 17 2.25 -20.72 17.03
C PRO A 17 3.41 -21.71 16.84
N SER A 18 3.31 -22.57 15.85
CA SER A 18 4.39 -23.45 15.41
C SER A 18 5.36 -22.68 14.52
N LEU A 19 6.65 -22.73 14.85
CA LEU A 19 7.73 -22.20 14.01
C LEU A 19 7.91 -23.02 12.72
N ASN A 20 7.43 -24.26 12.69
CA ASN A 20 7.59 -25.17 11.56
C ASN A 20 6.46 -25.05 10.52
N ASN A 21 5.36 -24.38 10.85
CA ASN A 21 4.21 -24.24 9.95
C ASN A 21 4.31 -22.97 9.12
N THR A 22 3.59 -22.97 8.00
CA THR A 22 3.26 -21.76 7.24
C THR A 22 1.78 -21.50 7.46
N TYR A 23 1.42 -20.23 7.61
CA TYR A 23 0.05 -19.80 7.85
C TYR A 23 -0.44 -19.04 6.63
N TYR A 24 -1.55 -19.46 6.04
CA TYR A 24 -2.16 -18.74 4.94
C TYR A 24 -3.29 -17.86 5.48
N VAL A 25 -3.15 -16.55 5.30
CA VAL A 25 -4.17 -15.58 5.66
C VAL A 25 -5.25 -15.57 4.59
N THR A 26 -6.52 -15.62 5.00
CA THR A 26 -7.69 -15.67 4.10
C THR A 26 -8.56 -14.40 4.11
N ASP A 27 -8.17 -13.36 4.85
CA ASP A 27 -8.87 -12.07 4.82
C ASP A 27 -8.84 -11.49 3.40
N ASN A 28 -10.02 -11.14 2.87
CA ASN A 28 -10.17 -10.60 1.52
C ASN A 28 -9.26 -9.38 1.29
N GLY A 29 -8.43 -9.44 0.24
CA GLY A 29 -7.46 -8.41 -0.12
C GLY A 29 -6.19 -8.40 0.74
N ARG A 30 -6.03 -9.35 1.66
CA ARG A 30 -4.85 -9.45 2.52
C ARG A 30 -4.25 -10.85 2.52
N GLU A 31 -4.68 -11.67 1.57
CA GLU A 31 -4.27 -13.05 1.41
C GLU A 31 -2.76 -13.14 1.17
N SER A 32 -2.12 -14.07 1.89
CA SER A 32 -0.69 -14.35 1.77
C SER A 32 -0.27 -15.44 2.73
N GLU A 33 0.91 -15.99 2.48
CA GLU A 33 1.61 -16.83 3.42
C GLU A 33 2.36 -16.02 4.48
N TRP A 34 2.43 -16.57 5.70
CA TRP A 34 3.11 -16.01 6.84
C TRP A 34 3.92 -17.08 7.57
N LYS A 35 5.07 -16.69 8.09
CA LYS A 35 5.94 -17.53 8.90
C LYS A 35 6.08 -16.95 10.30
N CYS A 36 5.85 -17.77 11.32
CA CYS A 36 6.29 -17.41 12.66
C CYS A 36 7.81 -17.54 12.73
N THR A 37 8.49 -16.43 13.05
CA THR A 37 9.97 -16.35 13.11
C THR A 37 10.49 -16.26 14.55
N SER A 38 9.63 -15.90 15.50
CA SER A 38 9.96 -15.89 16.93
C SER A 38 8.70 -16.06 17.78
N LEU A 39 8.81 -16.76 18.90
CA LEU A 39 7.77 -16.84 19.94
C LEU A 39 7.88 -15.71 20.97
N THR A 40 8.99 -14.98 20.96
CA THR A 40 9.25 -13.81 21.81
C THR A 40 9.53 -12.61 20.92
N GLY A 41 8.56 -11.74 20.81
CA GLY A 41 8.66 -10.44 20.15
C GLY A 41 8.48 -9.34 21.19
N ASN A 42 9.06 -8.18 20.91
CA ASN A 42 8.78 -7.00 21.73
C ASN A 42 7.26 -6.74 21.74
N PRO A 43 6.68 -6.31 22.89
CA PRO A 43 5.27 -5.95 22.96
C PRO A 43 4.91 -4.93 21.87
N PRO A 44 3.64 -4.83 21.45
CA PRO A 44 3.21 -3.99 20.33
C PRO A 44 3.53 -2.52 20.61
N GLY A 45 4.69 -2.10 20.14
CA GLY A 45 5.25 -0.78 20.23
C GLY A 45 6.22 -0.69 19.08
N GLU A 46 5.78 -0.04 18.01
CA GLU A 46 6.67 0.53 16.99
C GLU A 46 7.40 -0.49 16.11
N ASN A 47 6.66 -1.16 15.22
CA ASN A 47 7.01 -1.42 13.80
C ASN A 47 6.20 -2.60 13.22
N THR A 48 4.88 -2.43 13.15
CA THR A 48 4.03 -3.19 12.24
C THR A 48 4.10 -2.54 10.86
N THR A 49 5.21 -2.71 10.15
CA THR A 49 5.11 -2.66 8.68
C THR A 49 4.20 -3.82 8.29
N ASP A 50 3.23 -3.71 7.37
CA ASP A 50 2.23 -4.77 7.11
C ASP A 50 2.80 -6.12 6.56
N ASN A 51 4.14 -6.24 6.53
CA ASN A 51 4.93 -7.45 6.32
C ASN A 51 5.40 -8.13 7.64
N ILE A 52 5.21 -7.47 8.79
CA ILE A 52 5.52 -7.97 10.13
C ILE A 52 4.28 -7.80 11.01
N LEU A 53 3.85 -8.90 11.61
CA LEU A 53 2.72 -8.94 12.51
C LEU A 53 3.18 -9.46 13.87
N ILE A 54 2.87 -8.74 14.94
CA ILE A 54 3.08 -9.20 16.30
C ILE A 54 1.74 -9.73 16.84
N GLY A 55 1.73 -11.00 17.24
CA GLY A 55 0.57 -11.64 17.86
C GLY A 55 0.34 -11.15 19.29
N ASP A 56 -0.85 -11.42 19.81
CA ASP A 56 -1.31 -10.95 21.12
C ASP A 56 -0.48 -11.54 22.28
N HIS A 57 0.24 -12.63 22.02
CA HIS A 57 1.16 -13.29 22.95
C HIS A 57 2.65 -13.02 22.62
N GLY A 58 2.94 -12.02 21.79
CA GLY A 58 4.30 -11.60 21.45
C GLY A 58 4.94 -12.36 20.27
N ALA A 59 4.31 -13.39 19.71
CA ALA A 59 4.89 -14.09 18.57
C ALA A 59 5.05 -13.16 17.34
N LYS A 60 6.20 -13.21 16.68
CA LYS A 60 6.51 -12.43 15.47
C LYS A 60 6.26 -13.25 14.22
N PHE A 61 5.34 -12.79 13.38
CA PHE A 61 5.07 -13.33 12.06
C PHE A 61 5.63 -12.41 10.98
N VAL A 62 6.25 -12.99 9.97
CA VAL A 62 6.75 -12.30 8.78
C VAL A 62 6.01 -12.83 7.56
N ARG A 63 5.50 -11.92 6.73
CA ARG A 63 4.81 -12.26 5.48
C ARG A 63 5.82 -12.82 4.49
N ILE A 64 5.49 -13.94 3.86
CA ILE A 64 6.25 -14.52 2.76
C ILE A 64 5.66 -13.97 1.47
N TYR A 65 6.47 -13.24 0.70
CA TYR A 65 6.07 -12.70 -0.60
C TYR A 65 7.29 -12.51 -1.49
N SER A 66 7.05 -12.40 -2.80
CA SER A 66 8.06 -12.07 -3.81
C SER A 66 7.58 -10.90 -4.65
N GLY A 67 8.48 -9.96 -4.97
CA GLY A 67 8.18 -8.76 -5.75
C GLY A 67 7.67 -7.61 -4.87
N GLY A 68 6.82 -6.76 -5.47
CA GLY A 68 6.32 -5.55 -4.81
C GLY A 68 5.31 -5.82 -3.69
N VAL A 69 5.27 -4.91 -2.72
CA VAL A 69 4.28 -4.94 -1.64
C VAL A 69 2.91 -4.56 -2.17
N ASN A 70 1.88 -5.35 -1.86
CA ASN A 70 0.52 -5.05 -2.27
C ASN A 70 -0.08 -3.98 -1.35
N ILE A 71 -0.60 -2.89 -1.91
CA ILE A 71 -1.19 -1.79 -1.13
C ILE A 71 -2.39 -2.21 -0.27
N LEU A 72 -3.11 -3.26 -0.66
CA LEU A 72 -4.25 -3.77 0.10
C LEU A 72 -3.83 -4.28 1.48
N TRP A 73 -2.58 -4.72 1.63
CA TRP A 73 -2.02 -5.15 2.91
C TRP A 73 -2.04 -4.03 3.95
N PHE A 74 -1.94 -2.77 3.51
CA PHE A 74 -1.85 -1.59 4.36
C PHE A 74 -3.22 -0.94 4.63
N LYS A 75 -4.28 -1.39 3.94
CA LYS A 75 -5.63 -0.83 4.10
C LYS A 75 -6.37 -1.53 5.24
N THR A 76 -6.64 -0.80 6.31
CA THR A 76 -7.46 -1.19 7.47
C THR A 76 -8.83 -0.49 7.42
N THR A 77 -9.74 -0.87 8.31
CA THR A 77 -11.01 -0.14 8.52
C THR A 77 -10.81 1.26 9.11
N ARG A 78 -9.66 1.54 9.73
CA ARG A 78 -9.38 2.79 10.46
C ARG A 78 -8.61 3.83 9.66
N ASN A 79 -8.03 3.47 8.51
CA ASN A 79 -7.20 4.38 7.72
C ASN A 79 -7.74 4.57 6.30
N THR A 80 -7.42 5.72 5.71
CA THR A 80 -7.80 6.04 4.32
C THR A 80 -6.92 5.28 3.33
N TRP A 81 -7.28 5.26 2.05
CA TRP A 81 -6.37 4.77 1.01
C TRP A 81 -5.09 5.59 0.96
N THR A 82 -5.18 6.90 1.19
CA THR A 82 -4.01 7.77 1.31
C THR A 82 -3.00 7.23 2.31
N ASP A 83 -3.45 6.87 3.52
CA ASP A 83 -2.56 6.39 4.57
C ASP A 83 -2.00 5.00 4.26
N ALA A 84 -2.80 4.14 3.63
CA ALA A 84 -2.37 2.81 3.19
C ALA A 84 -1.25 2.92 2.14
N ILE A 85 -1.47 3.75 1.11
CA ILE A 85 -0.51 3.98 0.03
C ILE A 85 0.76 4.62 0.59
N GLN A 86 0.63 5.66 1.43
CA GLN A 86 1.80 6.30 2.03
C GLN A 86 2.64 5.33 2.87
N LYS A 87 2.00 4.44 3.63
CA LYS A 87 2.72 3.39 4.37
C LYS A 87 3.45 2.44 3.41
N ALA A 88 2.80 1.98 2.34
CA ALA A 88 3.42 1.10 1.36
C ALA A 88 4.67 1.75 0.72
N VAL A 89 4.56 3.03 0.31
CA VAL A 89 5.66 3.83 -0.24
C VAL A 89 6.82 3.96 0.76
N ASN A 90 6.52 4.12 2.05
CA ASN A 90 7.55 4.27 3.07
C ASN A 90 8.33 2.98 3.34
N VAL A 91 7.74 1.80 3.14
CA VAL A 91 8.35 0.51 3.55
C VAL A 91 8.95 -0.30 2.41
N SER A 92 8.65 0.04 1.16
CA SER A 92 9.13 -0.73 0.01
C SER A 92 9.49 0.16 -1.17
N ASP A 93 10.39 -0.34 -2.00
CA ASP A 93 10.76 0.28 -3.27
C ASP A 93 9.89 -0.20 -4.43
N GLU A 94 9.23 -1.34 -4.30
CA GLU A 94 8.29 -1.86 -5.29
C GLU A 94 6.90 -1.96 -4.68
N ILE A 95 5.93 -1.22 -5.24
CA ILE A 95 4.58 -1.10 -4.72
C ILE A 95 3.60 -1.55 -5.80
N TYR A 96 2.83 -2.59 -5.50
CA TYR A 96 1.83 -3.16 -6.38
C TYR A 96 0.42 -2.67 -6.05
N PHE A 97 -0.27 -2.16 -7.08
CA PHE A 97 -1.67 -1.74 -7.06
C PHE A 97 -2.52 -2.75 -7.84
N PRO A 98 -3.22 -3.67 -7.15
CA PRO A 98 -4.17 -4.54 -7.84
C PRO A 98 -5.31 -3.72 -8.46
N TYR A 99 -6.08 -4.34 -9.35
CA TYR A 99 -7.28 -3.72 -9.91
C TYR A 99 -8.21 -3.22 -8.80
N GLY A 100 -8.66 -1.97 -8.92
CA GLY A 100 -9.51 -1.33 -7.94
C GLY A 100 -9.38 0.19 -7.98
N THR A 101 -10.27 0.87 -7.26
CA THR A 101 -10.27 2.33 -7.14
C THR A 101 -9.79 2.76 -5.76
N TYR A 102 -8.79 3.64 -5.73
CA TYR A 102 -8.08 4.08 -4.55
C TYR A 102 -8.21 5.59 -4.38
N GLN A 103 -9.24 6.00 -3.65
CA GLN A 103 -9.52 7.40 -3.40
C GLN A 103 -8.55 8.00 -2.38
N VAL A 104 -7.66 8.87 -2.85
CA VAL A 104 -6.77 9.65 -2.00
C VAL A 104 -7.42 10.99 -1.63
N SER A 105 -7.05 11.48 -0.44
CA SER A 105 -7.58 12.71 0.18
C SER A 105 -6.49 13.74 0.47
N ARG A 106 -5.23 13.40 0.19
CA ARG A 106 -4.06 14.28 0.25
C ARG A 106 -2.95 13.71 -0.61
N THR A 107 -1.95 14.53 -0.90
CA THR A 107 -0.79 14.15 -1.71
C THR A 107 0.01 13.03 -1.08
N ILE A 108 0.35 12.02 -1.89
CA ILE A 108 1.28 10.96 -1.54
C ILE A 108 2.70 11.47 -1.76
N THR A 109 3.52 11.45 -0.72
CA THR A 109 4.91 11.86 -0.82
C THR A 109 5.78 10.64 -1.12
N ILE A 110 6.51 10.70 -2.22
CA ILE A 110 7.45 9.66 -2.65
C ILE A 110 8.87 10.20 -2.46
N SER A 111 9.71 9.41 -1.80
CA SER A 111 11.13 9.69 -1.64
C SER A 111 11.96 8.46 -2.02
N GLY A 112 13.14 8.70 -2.58
CA GLY A 112 14.03 7.63 -3.04
C GLY A 112 13.49 6.88 -4.25
N ASN A 113 14.25 5.88 -4.70
CA ASN A 113 13.93 5.14 -5.92
C ASN A 113 12.74 4.22 -5.70
N LYS A 114 11.62 4.49 -6.38
CA LYS A 114 10.38 3.72 -6.23
C LYS A 114 9.84 3.25 -7.57
N ARG A 115 9.16 2.11 -7.54
CA ARG A 115 8.38 1.58 -8.65
C ARG A 115 6.96 1.33 -8.18
N LEU A 116 6.01 2.05 -8.75
CA LEU A 116 4.57 1.90 -8.52
C LEU A 116 3.99 1.24 -9.76
N PHE A 117 3.39 0.06 -9.62
CA PHE A 117 2.94 -0.70 -10.78
C PHE A 117 1.65 -1.46 -10.52
N GLY A 118 0.92 -1.79 -11.59
CA GLY A 118 -0.27 -2.63 -11.52
C GLY A 118 -1.34 -2.18 -12.48
N SER A 119 -2.60 -2.25 -12.05
CA SER A 119 -3.78 -1.88 -12.85
C SER A 119 -4.80 -1.12 -12.01
N GLY A 120 -4.31 -0.42 -10.98
CA GLY A 120 -5.12 0.34 -10.05
C GLY A 120 -5.45 1.73 -10.58
N THR A 121 -6.64 2.21 -10.21
CA THR A 121 -7.08 3.57 -10.48
C THR A 121 -6.97 4.40 -9.21
N ILE A 122 -6.14 5.44 -9.21
CA ILE A 122 -6.02 6.38 -8.09
C ILE A 122 -6.90 7.59 -8.39
N THR A 123 -7.82 7.91 -7.48
CA THR A 123 -8.72 9.06 -7.64
C THR A 123 -8.48 10.11 -6.57
N ARG A 124 -8.71 11.38 -6.90
CA ARG A 124 -8.67 12.50 -5.93
C ARG A 124 -9.94 13.33 -6.02
N GLU A 125 -10.38 13.86 -4.89
CA GLU A 125 -11.50 14.81 -4.87
C GLU A 125 -11.02 16.25 -4.97
N LYS A 126 -11.86 17.10 -5.58
CA LYS A 126 -11.66 18.55 -5.59
C LYS A 126 -11.88 19.10 -4.18
N THR A 127 -10.95 19.90 -3.69
CA THR A 127 -11.12 20.64 -2.43
C THR A 127 -11.62 22.06 -2.69
N ALA A 128 -11.98 22.80 -1.64
CA ALA A 128 -12.33 24.22 -1.75
C ALA A 128 -11.21 25.07 -2.38
N ASN A 129 -9.96 24.62 -2.29
CA ASN A 129 -8.78 25.28 -2.85
C ASN A 129 -8.34 24.69 -4.20
N GLY A 130 -9.19 23.89 -4.85
CA GLY A 130 -8.86 23.15 -6.07
C GLY A 130 -8.32 21.75 -5.78
N PHE A 131 -7.60 21.18 -6.74
CA PHE A 131 -7.01 19.84 -6.61
C PHE A 131 -5.65 19.88 -5.92
N PHE A 132 -5.39 18.91 -5.04
CA PHE A 132 -4.05 18.64 -4.52
C PHE A 132 -3.33 17.67 -5.46
N GLU A 133 -2.00 17.74 -5.54
CA GLU A 133 -1.18 16.82 -6.35
C GLU A 133 -1.42 15.35 -5.97
N PHE A 134 -1.55 14.43 -6.93
CA PHE A 134 -1.62 13.00 -6.60
C PHE A 134 -0.35 12.55 -5.86
N LEU A 135 0.80 12.82 -6.49
CA LEU A 135 2.12 12.39 -6.06
C LEU A 135 3.05 13.60 -5.99
N LYS A 136 3.82 13.67 -4.92
CA LYS A 136 4.93 14.61 -4.76
C LYS A 136 6.22 13.83 -4.62
N ILE A 137 7.11 13.99 -5.58
CA ILE A 137 8.42 13.34 -5.58
C ILE A 137 9.42 14.27 -4.90
N THR A 138 10.15 13.74 -3.94
CA THR A 138 11.13 14.48 -3.13
C THR A 138 12.51 13.82 -3.20
N GLY A 139 13.57 14.64 -3.13
CA GLY A 139 14.96 14.21 -3.27
C GLY A 139 15.54 14.52 -4.66
N SER A 140 16.82 14.88 -4.71
CA SER A 140 17.54 15.29 -5.94
C SER A 140 17.83 14.13 -6.88
N ASP A 141 17.96 12.92 -6.35
CA ASP A 141 18.39 11.71 -7.08
C ASP A 141 17.32 10.61 -7.00
N THR A 142 16.06 11.02 -7.17
CA THR A 142 14.92 10.13 -7.03
C THR A 142 14.43 9.67 -8.39
N ASN A 143 14.52 8.36 -8.65
CA ASN A 143 13.94 7.73 -9.84
C ASN A 143 12.62 7.04 -9.48
N VAL A 144 11.50 7.59 -9.94
CA VAL A 144 10.16 7.00 -9.75
C VAL A 144 9.64 6.46 -11.07
N LYS A 145 9.37 5.16 -11.10
CA LYS A 145 8.76 4.48 -12.24
C LYS A 145 7.30 4.17 -11.94
N ILE A 146 6.39 4.59 -12.82
CA ILE A 146 4.95 4.33 -12.70
C ILE A 146 4.51 3.50 -13.92
N GLU A 147 3.89 2.34 -13.70
CA GLU A 147 3.54 1.40 -14.77
C GLU A 147 2.10 0.87 -14.63
N GLY A 148 1.26 1.11 -15.64
CA GLY A 148 -0.09 0.55 -15.73
C GLY A 148 -1.10 1.12 -14.74
N LEU A 149 -0.75 2.18 -14.01
CA LEU A 149 -1.68 2.89 -13.11
C LEU A 149 -2.44 3.97 -13.86
N THR A 150 -3.69 4.17 -13.47
CA THR A 150 -4.54 5.25 -13.97
C THR A 150 -4.79 6.27 -12.87
N PHE A 151 -4.80 7.55 -13.23
CA PHE A 151 -5.08 8.66 -12.31
C PHE A 151 -6.31 9.42 -12.83
N TYR A 152 -7.30 9.66 -11.98
CA TYR A 152 -8.51 10.42 -12.33
C TYR A 152 -8.88 11.46 -11.29
N GLU A 153 -9.32 12.61 -11.76
CA GLU A 153 -9.93 13.64 -10.93
C GLU A 153 -11.42 13.32 -10.77
N ASP A 154 -11.88 13.27 -9.52
CA ASP A 154 -13.26 12.98 -9.14
C ASP A 154 -13.79 11.59 -9.57
N ILE A 155 -14.86 11.14 -8.92
CA ILE A 155 -15.55 9.88 -9.21
C ILE A 155 -16.87 10.16 -9.94
N ASN A 156 -17.00 11.33 -10.57
CA ASN A 156 -18.19 11.64 -11.35
C ASN A 156 -17.96 11.26 -12.83
N PRO A 157 -18.29 10.02 -13.26
CA PRO A 157 -18.05 9.57 -14.63
C PRO A 157 -18.86 10.37 -15.68
N ASP A 158 -19.79 11.22 -15.23
CA ASP A 158 -20.69 12.00 -16.09
C ASP A 158 -20.11 13.37 -16.50
N ILE A 159 -18.96 13.79 -15.96
CA ILE A 159 -18.31 15.04 -16.36
C ILE A 159 -16.96 14.71 -16.97
N ALA A 160 -17.01 14.29 -18.23
CA ALA A 160 -15.86 14.11 -19.08
C ALA A 160 -15.33 15.48 -19.52
N GLU A 161 -14.59 16.18 -18.67
CA GLU A 161 -13.64 17.18 -19.14
C GLU A 161 -12.25 16.54 -19.23
N ASP A 162 -11.46 16.96 -20.22
CA ASP A 162 -10.10 16.47 -20.44
C ASP A 162 -9.22 16.84 -19.24
N ASP A 163 -9.17 15.94 -18.24
CA ASP A 163 -8.45 16.22 -17.01
C ASP A 163 -6.96 15.92 -17.18
N PHE A 164 -6.17 16.98 -17.02
CA PHE A 164 -4.72 16.95 -16.96
C PHE A 164 -4.28 16.63 -15.54
N PHE A 165 -3.51 15.56 -15.32
CA PHE A 165 -2.86 15.37 -14.02
C PHE A 165 -1.41 15.84 -14.06
N THR A 166 -1.04 16.61 -13.05
CA THR A 166 0.34 17.11 -12.88
C THR A 166 1.09 16.21 -11.91
N VAL A 167 2.27 15.73 -12.34
CA VAL A 167 3.28 15.11 -11.48
C VAL A 167 4.39 16.12 -11.25
N ASN A 168 4.66 16.45 -9.98
CA ASN A 168 5.69 17.42 -9.62
C ASN A 168 7.00 16.73 -9.19
N PHE A 169 8.09 17.13 -9.83
CA PHE A 169 9.48 16.73 -9.63
C PHE A 169 10.25 17.92 -9.04
N GLY A 170 10.12 18.18 -7.74
CA GLY A 170 10.81 19.31 -7.11
C GLY A 170 10.31 20.67 -7.61
N SER A 171 11.16 21.45 -8.30
CA SER A 171 10.77 22.72 -8.95
C SER A 171 10.10 22.53 -10.31
N ASP A 172 10.19 21.33 -10.87
CA ASP A 172 9.75 21.04 -12.23
C ASP A 172 8.44 20.26 -12.18
N SER A 173 7.54 20.54 -13.11
CA SER A 173 6.26 19.82 -13.24
C SER A 173 6.16 19.19 -14.62
N ILE A 174 5.70 17.93 -14.66
CA ILE A 174 5.28 17.30 -15.91
C ILE A 174 3.78 17.09 -15.82
N THR A 175 3.06 17.80 -16.67
CA THR A 175 1.62 17.62 -16.86
C THR A 175 1.41 16.59 -17.95
N TYR A 176 0.72 15.51 -17.62
CA TYR A 176 0.37 14.46 -18.57
C TYR A 176 -1.07 14.66 -19.04
N GLU A 177 -1.28 14.58 -20.34
CA GLU A 177 -2.61 14.43 -20.93
C GLU A 177 -3.10 13.00 -20.69
N THR A 178 -4.31 12.86 -20.16
CA THR A 178 -4.96 11.56 -20.11
C THR A 178 -5.49 11.25 -21.50
N THR A 179 -4.82 10.34 -22.22
CA THR A 179 -5.37 9.84 -23.49
C THR A 179 -6.36 8.73 -23.16
N ARG A 180 -7.63 8.92 -23.56
CA ARG A 180 -8.69 7.91 -23.48
C ARG A 180 -8.42 6.72 -24.39
#